data_AF-A0A8H2XXF4-F1
#
_entry.id   AF-A0A8H2XXF4-F1
#
_cell.length_a   1.000
_cell.length_b   1.000
_cell.length_c   1.000
_cell.angle_alpha   90.00
_cell.angle_beta   90.00
_cell.angle_gamma   90.00
#
_symmetry.space_group_name_H-M   'P 1'
#
loop_
_entity.id
_entity.type
_entity.pdbx_description
1 polymer ?
#
loop_
_entity_poly.entity_id
_entity_poly.type
_entity_poly.pdbx_seq_one_letter_code
_entity_poly.pdbx_strand_id
1 'polypeptide(L)'
;MTTPRDQSQDIDIDAKGKADRPFDILVKSSQSPAQEAIPAHSECLAKGSHVFQSMLELGSSAVPNETSSVSENQLPTVEVDERYEILVLLVNQLENPPQLPPATTASTVPSSGDPPGSILPWPLVSTLLDTADKYDFANDILTLLHAHLQSHASSHPLSVYALASRLGLTSIASYASSFLLHPPMHQYSVSDIKILPSATSYHLLLILQTHRLESLKQTLENELLFPHDYGACSEHGTASAKSVWEARKGVVLNHVDASSSIADMMAYDGETKQQLKNCAECCLGWERAVEMMRYKAGKVIREIGQLPKSGLQ
;
A
#
# COMPACT_ATOMS: atom_id res chain seq x y z
N MET A 1 11.19 -0.93 -56.81
CA MET A 1 10.15 -0.45 -55.88
C MET A 1 9.81 -1.60 -54.97
N THR A 2 10.28 -1.49 -53.75
CA THR A 2 10.47 -2.54 -52.74
C THR A 2 9.18 -2.81 -51.97
N THR A 3 8.80 -4.09 -51.92
CA THR A 3 7.77 -4.66 -51.04
C THR A 3 8.25 -4.69 -49.58
N PRO A 4 7.37 -4.50 -48.59
CA PRO A 4 7.75 -4.54 -47.18
C PRO A 4 7.85 -5.99 -46.67
N ARG A 5 8.86 -6.19 -45.81
CA ARG A 5 9.26 -7.43 -45.12
C ARG A 5 8.19 -7.93 -44.14
N ASP A 6 8.04 -9.26 -44.14
CA ASP A 6 7.51 -10.08 -43.05
C ASP A 6 8.05 -9.63 -41.69
N GLN A 7 7.14 -9.36 -40.76
CA GLN A 7 7.40 -9.43 -39.32
C GLN A 7 6.77 -10.73 -38.84
N SER A 8 7.57 -11.80 -38.82
CA SER A 8 7.25 -13.02 -38.10
C SER A 8 7.14 -12.65 -36.62
N GLN A 9 5.92 -12.75 -36.08
CA GLN A 9 5.67 -12.78 -34.66
C GLN A 9 6.31 -14.07 -34.14
N ASP A 10 7.44 -13.97 -33.44
CA ASP A 10 7.93 -15.01 -32.56
C ASP A 10 6.92 -15.15 -31.42
N ILE A 11 5.92 -16.00 -31.65
CA ILE A 11 5.06 -16.54 -30.60
C ILE A 11 5.99 -17.42 -29.77
N ASP A 12 6.19 -17.05 -28.51
CA ASP A 12 6.94 -17.83 -27.54
C ASP A 12 6.22 -19.18 -27.32
N ILE A 13 6.62 -20.20 -28.08
CA ILE A 13 6.06 -21.56 -28.06
C ILE A 13 6.31 -22.25 -26.71
N ASP A 14 7.28 -21.77 -25.91
CA ASP A 14 7.64 -22.35 -24.61
C ASP A 14 6.61 -22.09 -23.50
N ALA A 15 5.83 -21.01 -23.58
CA ALA A 15 4.84 -20.68 -22.54
C ALA A 15 3.66 -21.69 -22.50
N LYS A 16 3.32 -22.29 -23.64
CA LYS A 16 2.22 -23.26 -23.76
C LYS A 16 2.64 -24.68 -23.35
N GLY A 17 3.92 -25.02 -23.48
CA GLY A 17 4.48 -26.32 -23.11
C GLY A 17 4.70 -26.52 -21.61
N LYS A 18 4.83 -25.43 -20.83
CA LYS A 18 5.02 -25.51 -19.36
C LYS A 18 3.76 -25.83 -18.57
N ALA A 19 2.58 -25.47 -19.07
CA ALA A 19 1.32 -25.65 -18.34
C ALA A 19 0.77 -27.10 -18.37
N ASP A 20 1.31 -27.95 -19.24
CA ASP A 20 0.83 -29.32 -19.49
C ASP A 20 1.85 -30.40 -19.03
N ARG A 21 2.86 -29.99 -18.26
CA ARG A 21 3.85 -30.91 -17.69
C ARG A 21 3.22 -31.67 -16.52
N PRO A 22 3.44 -33.00 -16.39
CA PRO A 22 2.99 -33.72 -15.22
C PRO A 22 3.79 -33.28 -14.00
N PHE A 23 3.11 -33.22 -12.85
CA PHE A 23 3.74 -33.02 -11.55
C PHE A 23 4.82 -34.10 -11.30
N ASP A 24 5.97 -33.67 -10.80
CA ASP A 24 7.17 -34.50 -10.61
C ASP A 24 7.51 -34.71 -9.13
N ILE A 25 6.75 -34.08 -8.21
CA ILE A 25 6.94 -34.22 -6.78
C ILE A 25 5.62 -34.11 -5.99
N LEU A 26 5.59 -34.74 -4.82
CA LEU A 26 4.51 -34.63 -3.84
C LEU A 26 5.01 -33.91 -2.58
N VAL A 27 4.29 -32.91 -2.12
CA VAL A 27 4.60 -32.18 -0.88
C VAL A 27 3.58 -32.56 0.19
N LYS A 28 4.05 -33.08 1.33
CA LYS A 28 3.20 -33.62 2.39
C LYS A 28 3.40 -32.86 3.70
N SER A 29 2.31 -32.56 4.39
CA SER A 29 2.34 -31.98 5.74
C SER A 29 2.64 -33.08 6.77
N SER A 30 3.67 -32.88 7.60
CA SER A 30 3.93 -33.75 8.75
C SER A 30 2.98 -33.49 9.93
N GLN A 31 2.41 -32.27 10.04
CA GLN A 31 1.42 -31.91 11.06
C GLN A 31 0.00 -32.42 10.74
N SER A 32 -0.26 -32.79 9.49
CA SER A 32 -1.56 -33.31 9.02
C SER A 32 -1.37 -34.57 8.19
N PRO A 33 -0.86 -35.67 8.78
CA PRO A 33 -0.43 -36.86 8.04
C PRO A 33 -1.57 -37.63 7.35
N ALA A 34 -2.82 -37.39 7.78
CA ALA A 34 -4.04 -37.96 7.22
C ALA A 34 -4.51 -37.24 5.94
N GLN A 35 -4.01 -36.03 5.67
CA GLN A 35 -4.32 -35.32 4.43
C GLN A 35 -3.48 -35.86 3.27
N GLU A 36 -4.02 -35.73 2.06
CA GLU A 36 -3.34 -36.14 0.84
C GLU A 36 -2.10 -35.28 0.57
N ALA A 37 -1.14 -35.83 -0.16
CA ALA A 37 0.04 -35.07 -0.57
C ALA A 37 -0.32 -34.15 -1.74
N ILE A 38 0.25 -32.95 -1.74
CA ILE A 38 -0.04 -31.90 -2.71
C ILE A 38 0.91 -32.08 -3.90
N PRO A 39 0.40 -32.28 -5.12
CA PRO A 39 1.25 -32.42 -6.30
C PRO A 39 1.82 -31.06 -6.73
N ALA A 40 3.08 -31.04 -7.14
CA ALA A 40 3.81 -29.84 -7.52
C ALA A 40 4.90 -30.12 -8.58
N HIS A 41 5.47 -29.06 -9.13
CA HIS A 41 6.66 -29.05 -9.98
C HIS A 41 7.87 -28.61 -9.17
N SER A 42 8.86 -29.50 -9.05
CA SER A 42 10.12 -29.27 -8.35
C SER A 42 10.84 -28.00 -8.84
N GLU A 43 10.75 -27.71 -10.15
CA GLU A 43 11.29 -26.49 -10.79
C GLU A 43 10.63 -25.22 -10.24
N CYS A 44 9.30 -25.20 -10.10
CA CYS A 44 8.56 -24.05 -9.57
C CYS A 44 8.90 -23.81 -8.10
N LEU A 45 8.92 -24.87 -7.29
CA LEU A 45 9.28 -24.81 -5.88
C LEU A 45 10.71 -24.29 -5.67
N ALA A 46 11.68 -24.85 -6.40
CA ALA A 46 13.09 -24.45 -6.30
C ALA A 46 13.32 -23.01 -6.80
N LYS A 47 12.64 -22.59 -7.87
CA LYS A 47 12.76 -21.23 -8.38
C LYS A 47 12.14 -20.19 -7.44
N GLY A 48 11.04 -20.54 -6.78
CA GLY A 48 10.29 -19.62 -5.93
C GLY A 48 10.78 -19.54 -4.48
N SER A 49 11.54 -20.53 -3.99
CA SER A 49 12.00 -20.61 -2.60
C SER A 49 13.39 -21.26 -2.48
N HIS A 50 14.30 -20.57 -1.82
CA HIS A 50 15.65 -21.07 -1.56
C HIS A 50 15.67 -22.25 -0.57
N VAL A 51 14.69 -22.30 0.34
CA VAL A 51 14.51 -23.44 1.25
C VAL A 51 14.10 -24.68 0.45
N PHE A 52 13.09 -24.58 -0.42
CA PHE A 52 12.71 -25.72 -1.26
C PHE A 52 13.83 -26.14 -2.21
N GLN A 53 14.55 -25.19 -2.80
CA GLN A 53 15.74 -25.50 -3.59
C GLN A 53 16.74 -26.35 -2.80
N SER A 54 17.08 -25.91 -1.58
CA SER A 54 18.02 -26.62 -0.71
C SER A 54 17.51 -28.01 -0.31
N MET A 55 16.21 -28.14 0.01
CA MET A 55 15.59 -29.42 0.36
C MET A 55 15.66 -30.43 -0.80
N LEU A 56 15.43 -29.96 -2.03
CA LEU A 56 15.47 -30.79 -3.24
C LEU A 56 16.91 -31.22 -3.61
N GLU A 57 17.87 -30.31 -3.47
CA GLU A 57 19.29 -30.59 -3.70
C GLU A 57 19.83 -31.63 -2.69
N LEU A 58 19.48 -31.49 -1.40
CA LEU A 58 19.87 -32.44 -0.36
C LEU A 58 19.20 -33.82 -0.54
N GLY A 59 17.91 -33.84 -0.90
CA GLY A 59 17.18 -35.07 -1.17
C GLY A 59 17.72 -35.83 -2.39
N SER A 60 18.25 -35.13 -3.39
CA SER A 60 18.85 -35.71 -4.59
C SER A 60 20.27 -36.27 -4.35
N SER A 61 20.96 -35.79 -3.31
CA SER A 61 22.33 -36.21 -3.00
C SER A 61 22.42 -37.47 -2.13
N ALA A 62 21.30 -37.98 -1.62
CA ALA A 62 21.24 -39.25 -0.92
C ALA A 62 21.53 -40.40 -1.89
N VAL A 63 22.79 -40.86 -1.91
CA VAL A 63 23.21 -42.09 -2.58
C VAL A 63 22.24 -43.22 -2.17
N PRO A 64 21.68 -43.98 -3.12
CA PRO A 64 20.74 -45.04 -2.78
C PRO A 64 21.51 -46.11 -1.99
N ASN A 65 21.30 -46.16 -0.68
CA ASN A 65 21.61 -47.36 0.09
C ASN A 65 20.67 -48.45 -0.44
N GLU A 66 21.27 -49.38 -1.19
CA GLU A 66 20.66 -50.62 -1.65
C GLU A 66 20.01 -51.34 -0.46
N THR A 67 18.70 -51.16 -0.24
CA THR A 67 17.84 -52.10 0.50
C THR A 67 16.36 -51.72 0.58
N SER A 68 15.94 -50.53 0.16
CA SER A 68 14.50 -50.21 0.09
C SER A 68 13.94 -50.52 -1.28
N SER A 69 13.02 -51.48 -1.34
CA SER A 69 12.12 -51.73 -2.46
C SER A 69 11.21 -50.52 -2.68
N VAL A 70 11.73 -49.49 -3.35
CA VAL A 70 10.93 -48.34 -3.79
C VAL A 70 10.20 -48.76 -5.06
N SER A 71 8.87 -48.81 -5.00
CA SER A 71 8.02 -49.11 -6.15
C SER A 71 8.30 -48.07 -7.24
N GLU A 72 8.72 -48.50 -8.44
CA GLU A 72 9.17 -47.64 -9.56
C GLU A 72 8.14 -46.61 -10.09
N ASN A 73 6.94 -46.55 -9.51
CA ASN A 73 5.83 -45.69 -9.94
C ASN A 73 5.44 -44.60 -8.91
N GLN A 74 6.18 -44.42 -7.81
CA GLN A 74 5.81 -43.44 -6.79
C GLN A 74 6.65 -42.17 -6.91
N LEU A 75 5.98 -41.02 -7.09
CA LEU A 75 6.63 -39.71 -7.14
C LEU A 75 7.41 -39.44 -5.83
N PRO A 76 8.59 -38.80 -5.91
CA PRO A 76 9.32 -38.36 -4.73
C PRO A 76 8.41 -37.52 -3.81
N THR A 77 8.47 -37.79 -2.51
CA THR A 77 7.65 -37.08 -1.51
C THR A 77 8.55 -36.28 -0.58
N VAL A 78 8.26 -34.99 -0.42
CA VAL A 78 8.92 -34.08 0.51
C VAL A 78 7.98 -33.80 1.67
N GLU A 79 8.42 -34.13 2.89
CA GLU A 79 7.67 -33.83 4.10
C GLU A 79 8.06 -32.46 4.67
N VAL A 80 7.04 -31.66 5.00
CA VAL A 80 7.20 -30.29 5.49
C VAL A 80 6.43 -30.13 6.80
N ASP A 81 7.08 -29.55 7.81
CA ASP A 81 6.47 -29.22 9.10
C ASP A 81 5.66 -27.93 9.04
N GLU A 82 4.45 -28.05 8.50
CA GLU A 82 3.50 -26.97 8.33
C GLU A 82 2.06 -27.50 8.35
N ARG A 83 1.09 -26.68 8.74
CA ARG A 83 -0.33 -27.04 8.63
C ARG A 83 -0.73 -27.21 7.16
N TYR A 84 -1.60 -28.18 6.87
CA TYR A 84 -2.00 -28.49 5.51
C TYR A 84 -2.52 -27.27 4.73
N GLU A 85 -3.31 -26.41 5.36
CA GLU A 85 -3.90 -25.25 4.69
C GLU A 85 -2.83 -24.22 4.27
N ILE A 86 -1.81 -24.02 5.10
CA ILE A 86 -0.69 -23.12 4.80
C ILE A 86 0.20 -23.72 3.72
N LEU A 87 0.42 -25.04 3.78
CA LEU A 87 1.21 -25.76 2.78
C LEU A 87 0.54 -25.71 1.40
N VAL A 88 -0.79 -25.83 1.32
CA VAL A 88 -1.54 -25.66 0.08
C VAL A 88 -1.37 -24.24 -0.48
N LEU A 89 -1.48 -23.21 0.36
CA LEU A 89 -1.28 -21.82 -0.07
C LEU A 89 0.15 -21.58 -0.59
N LEU A 90 1.14 -22.12 0.12
CA LEU A 90 2.55 -22.06 -0.24
C LEU A 90 2.81 -22.70 -1.60
N VAL A 91 2.39 -23.96 -1.79
CA VAL A 91 2.58 -24.67 -3.07
C VAL A 91 1.86 -23.93 -4.20
N ASN A 92 0.61 -23.53 -4.01
CA ASN A 92 -0.15 -22.79 -5.03
C ASN A 92 0.52 -21.46 -5.40
N GLN A 93 1.08 -20.74 -4.42
CA GLN A 93 1.78 -19.47 -4.64
C GLN A 93 3.07 -19.64 -5.45
N LEU A 94 3.81 -20.75 -5.25
CA LEU A 94 5.05 -21.03 -5.96
C LEU A 94 4.79 -21.62 -7.36
N GLU A 95 3.76 -22.44 -7.50
CA GLU A 95 3.31 -23.00 -8.79
C GLU A 95 2.70 -21.93 -9.70
N ASN A 96 1.79 -21.15 -9.14
CA ASN A 96 0.97 -20.19 -9.86
C ASN A 96 1.05 -18.84 -9.15
N PRO A 97 2.19 -18.12 -9.24
CA PRO A 97 2.32 -16.83 -8.60
C PRO A 97 1.22 -15.88 -9.12
N PRO A 98 0.60 -15.09 -8.22
CA PRO A 98 -0.45 -14.18 -8.58
C PRO A 98 0.03 -13.16 -9.61
N GLN A 99 -0.90 -12.61 -10.37
CA GLN A 99 -0.55 -11.51 -11.26
C GLN A 99 -0.31 -10.23 -10.44
N LEU A 100 0.45 -9.29 -11.01
CA LEU A 100 0.58 -7.97 -10.39
C LEU A 100 -0.82 -7.38 -10.18
N PRO A 101 -1.07 -6.71 -9.04
CA PRO A 101 -2.33 -6.03 -8.84
C PRO A 101 -2.50 -4.94 -9.91
N PRO A 102 -3.74 -4.68 -10.36
CA PRO A 102 -4.01 -3.65 -11.35
C PRO A 102 -3.54 -2.31 -10.80
N ALA A 103 -2.92 -1.50 -11.67
CA ALA A 103 -2.50 -0.16 -11.29
C ALA A 103 -3.70 0.57 -10.70
N THR A 104 -3.58 1.00 -9.43
CA THR A 104 -4.64 1.71 -8.73
C THR A 104 -4.74 3.12 -9.31
N THR A 105 -5.38 3.28 -10.47
CA THR A 105 -5.78 4.60 -10.95
C THR A 105 -6.96 5.05 -10.10
N ALA A 106 -6.73 6.04 -9.24
CA ALA A 106 -7.81 6.76 -8.57
C ALA A 106 -8.80 7.24 -9.66
N SER A 107 -10.06 6.79 -9.57
CA SER A 107 -11.18 7.00 -10.50
C SER A 107 -11.23 6.12 -11.76
N THR A 108 -11.92 4.98 -11.67
CA THR A 108 -12.93 4.57 -12.67
C THR A 108 -13.82 3.43 -12.16
N VAL A 109 -15.10 3.52 -12.48
CA VAL A 109 -16.22 2.61 -12.17
C VAL A 109 -15.96 1.20 -12.75
N PRO A 110 -16.39 0.09 -12.12
CA PRO A 110 -16.16 -1.24 -12.67
C PRO A 110 -17.12 -1.52 -13.84
N SER A 111 -16.56 -1.68 -15.03
CA SER A 111 -17.25 -2.25 -16.20
C SER A 111 -17.18 -3.77 -16.11
N SER A 112 -18.33 -4.41 -16.28
CA SER A 112 -18.51 -5.86 -16.26
C SER A 112 -17.77 -6.56 -17.41
N GLY A 113 -16.78 -7.37 -17.05
CA GLY A 113 -16.00 -8.29 -17.87
C GLY A 113 -14.85 -8.76 -16.98
N ASP A 114 -14.61 -10.08 -16.87
CA ASP A 114 -13.72 -10.69 -15.88
C ASP A 114 -12.45 -9.86 -15.57
N PRO A 115 -12.17 -9.51 -14.30
CA PRO A 115 -11.17 -8.49 -14.00
C PRO A 115 -9.75 -9.01 -14.27
N PRO A 116 -8.91 -8.23 -14.98
CA PRO A 116 -7.48 -8.50 -15.06
C PRO A 116 -6.85 -8.24 -13.68
N GLY A 117 -6.22 -9.27 -13.10
CA GLY A 117 -5.50 -9.22 -11.81
C GLY A 117 -6.40 -8.93 -10.61
N SER A 118 -6.82 -9.94 -9.86
CA SER A 118 -7.46 -9.70 -8.56
C SER A 118 -6.40 -9.38 -7.51
N ILE A 119 -6.66 -8.37 -6.68
CA ILE A 119 -5.86 -8.12 -5.48
C ILE A 119 -6.04 -9.32 -4.54
N LEU A 120 -4.93 -9.90 -4.09
CA LEU A 120 -4.98 -10.98 -3.10
C LEU A 120 -5.72 -10.49 -1.83
N PRO A 121 -6.67 -11.26 -1.27
CA PRO A 121 -7.39 -10.87 -0.06
C PRO A 121 -6.47 -10.61 1.14
N TRP A 122 -6.84 -9.67 2.01
CA TRP A 122 -6.02 -9.21 3.13
C TRP A 122 -5.47 -10.32 4.06
N PRO A 123 -6.29 -11.29 4.54
CA PRO A 123 -5.77 -12.35 5.40
C PRO A 123 -4.75 -13.24 4.68
N LEU A 124 -4.91 -13.42 3.37
CA LEU A 124 -4.04 -14.24 2.55
C LEU A 124 -2.68 -13.57 2.34
N VAL A 125 -2.64 -12.27 2.01
CA VAL A 125 -1.37 -11.54 1.84
C VAL A 125 -0.54 -11.57 3.11
N SER A 126 -1.16 -11.32 4.27
CA SER A 126 -0.45 -11.38 5.56
C SER A 126 0.15 -12.76 5.81
N THR A 127 -0.65 -13.81 5.57
CA THR A 127 -0.22 -15.20 5.76
C THR A 127 0.93 -15.57 4.82
N LEU A 128 0.84 -15.19 3.55
CA LEU A 128 1.88 -15.46 2.55
C LEU A 128 3.19 -14.74 2.86
N LEU A 129 3.12 -13.51 3.37
CA LEU A 129 4.32 -12.78 3.80
C LEU A 129 4.97 -13.39 5.05
N ASP A 130 4.18 -13.91 5.99
CA ASP A 130 4.73 -14.66 7.14
C ASP A 130 5.42 -15.95 6.69
N THR A 131 4.86 -16.66 5.69
CA THR A 131 5.52 -17.83 5.12
C THR A 131 6.74 -17.48 4.28
N ALA A 132 6.75 -16.31 3.64
CA ALA A 132 7.85 -15.91 2.76
C ALA A 132 9.17 -15.76 3.52
N ASP A 133 9.12 -15.31 4.77
CA ASP A 133 10.26 -15.26 5.68
C ASP A 133 10.74 -16.68 6.07
N LYS A 134 9.81 -17.58 6.43
CA LYS A 134 10.12 -18.97 6.82
C LYS A 134 10.75 -19.78 5.68
N TYR A 135 10.29 -19.58 4.44
CA TYR A 135 10.70 -20.36 3.28
C TYR A 135 11.67 -19.62 2.34
N ASP A 136 12.16 -18.45 2.75
CA ASP A 136 13.12 -17.62 2.00
C ASP A 136 12.73 -17.49 0.52
N PHE A 137 11.60 -16.82 0.28
CA PHE A 137 11.06 -16.66 -1.06
C PHE A 137 11.99 -15.84 -1.96
N ALA A 138 12.02 -16.20 -3.24
CA ALA A 138 12.75 -15.45 -4.25
C ALA A 138 12.22 -14.01 -4.36
N ASN A 139 13.13 -13.08 -4.68
CA ASN A 139 12.83 -11.63 -4.75
C ASN A 139 11.69 -11.28 -5.70
N ASP A 140 11.50 -12.03 -6.79
CA ASP A 140 10.42 -11.79 -7.74
C ASP A 140 9.03 -12.03 -7.09
N ILE A 141 8.92 -13.09 -6.29
CA ILE A 141 7.70 -13.44 -5.56
C ILE A 141 7.47 -12.43 -4.42
N LEU A 142 8.52 -12.05 -3.71
CA LEU A 142 8.44 -11.02 -2.66
C LEU A 142 7.97 -9.68 -3.22
N THR A 143 8.52 -9.25 -4.36
CA THR A 143 8.13 -7.98 -5.01
C THR A 143 6.65 -7.96 -5.37
N LEU A 144 6.13 -9.10 -5.86
CA LEU A 144 4.72 -9.27 -6.14
C LEU A 144 3.85 -9.22 -4.87
N LEU A 145 4.23 -9.95 -3.82
CA LEU A 145 3.52 -9.91 -2.53
C LEU A 145 3.53 -8.50 -1.91
N HIS A 146 4.64 -7.78 -2.04
CA HIS A 146 4.75 -6.39 -1.62
C HIS A 146 3.81 -5.45 -2.39
N ALA A 147 3.64 -5.66 -3.70
CA ALA A 147 2.66 -4.89 -4.50
C ALA A 147 1.23 -5.16 -4.02
N HIS A 148 0.88 -6.43 -3.75
CA HIS A 148 -0.41 -6.79 -3.17
C HIS A 148 -0.61 -6.18 -1.78
N LEU A 149 0.41 -6.22 -0.90
CA LEU A 149 0.38 -5.54 0.41
C LEU A 149 0.10 -4.04 0.26
N GLN A 150 0.82 -3.37 -0.64
CA GLN A 150 0.67 -1.93 -0.87
C GLN A 150 -0.73 -1.57 -1.39
N SER A 151 -1.36 -2.43 -2.19
CA SER A 151 -2.72 -2.20 -2.70
C SER A 151 -3.80 -2.14 -1.61
N HIS A 152 -3.53 -2.71 -0.43
CA HIS A 152 -4.41 -2.62 0.73
C HIS A 152 -4.22 -1.36 1.57
N ALA A 153 -3.24 -0.52 1.26
CA ALA A 153 -2.86 0.62 2.09
C ALA A 153 -4.02 1.59 2.36
N SER A 154 -4.93 1.82 1.41
CA SER A 154 -6.09 2.71 1.62
C SER A 154 -7.20 2.08 2.45
N SER A 155 -7.38 0.76 2.35
CA SER A 155 -8.50 0.04 2.97
C SER A 155 -8.17 -0.48 4.37
N HIS A 156 -6.91 -0.88 4.59
CA HIS A 156 -6.41 -1.43 5.85
C HIS A 156 -5.11 -0.72 6.29
N PRO A 157 -5.10 0.62 6.38
CA PRO A 157 -3.87 1.40 6.51
C PRO A 157 -3.04 1.04 7.74
N LEU A 158 -3.67 0.83 8.90
CA LEU A 158 -2.97 0.53 10.14
C LEU A 158 -2.32 -0.85 10.09
N SER A 159 -3.05 -1.83 9.55
CA SER A 159 -2.58 -3.22 9.43
C SER A 159 -1.45 -3.33 8.41
N VAL A 160 -1.56 -2.64 7.27
CA VAL A 160 -0.47 -2.54 6.27
C VAL A 160 0.74 -1.86 6.86
N TYR A 161 0.55 -0.73 7.55
CA TYR A 161 1.63 0.00 8.21
C TYR A 161 2.37 -0.87 9.23
N ALA A 162 1.62 -1.58 10.09
CA ALA A 162 2.17 -2.45 11.11
C ALA A 162 2.98 -3.60 10.51
N LEU A 163 2.42 -4.28 9.50
CA LEU A 163 3.05 -5.38 8.82
C LEU A 163 4.31 -4.94 8.07
N ALA A 164 4.23 -3.86 7.28
CA ALA A 164 5.37 -3.29 6.58
C ALA A 164 6.47 -2.83 7.55
N SER A 165 6.10 -2.24 8.69
CA SER A 165 7.07 -1.86 9.72
C SER A 165 7.77 -3.06 10.34
N ARG A 166 7.04 -4.15 10.61
CA ARG A 166 7.62 -5.40 11.15
C ARG A 166 8.60 -6.05 10.18
N LEU A 167 8.28 -6.02 8.89
CA LEU A 167 9.10 -6.59 7.82
C LEU A 167 10.20 -5.65 7.31
N GLY A 168 10.36 -4.45 7.89
CA GLY A 168 11.36 -3.48 7.44
C GLY A 168 11.10 -2.83 6.08
N LEU A 169 9.86 -2.93 5.56
CA LEU A 169 9.44 -2.40 4.26
C LEU A 169 9.12 -0.90 4.36
N THR A 170 10.16 -0.10 4.57
CA THR A 170 10.07 1.34 4.89
C THR A 170 9.26 2.16 3.89
N SER A 171 9.36 1.88 2.59
CA SER A 171 8.59 2.58 1.55
C SER A 171 7.09 2.32 1.64
N ILE A 172 6.69 1.07 1.86
CA ILE A 172 5.28 0.68 2.02
C ILE A 172 4.72 1.21 3.34
N ALA A 173 5.52 1.14 4.41
CA ALA A 173 5.14 1.73 5.70
C ALA A 173 4.95 3.25 5.58
N SER A 174 5.84 3.94 4.84
CA SER A 174 5.70 5.37 4.54
C SER A 174 4.39 5.65 3.80
N TYR A 175 4.13 4.94 2.71
CA TYR A 175 2.93 5.12 1.90
C TYR A 175 1.64 4.87 2.70
N ALA A 176 1.57 3.77 3.46
CA ALA A 176 0.42 3.43 4.29
C ALA A 176 0.14 4.48 5.37
N SER A 177 1.19 5.13 5.91
CA SER A 177 1.02 6.20 6.90
C SER A 177 0.26 7.42 6.37
N SER A 178 0.24 7.65 5.04
CA SER A 178 -0.53 8.76 4.44
C SER A 178 -2.04 8.65 4.62
N PHE A 179 -2.53 7.43 4.85
CA PHE A 179 -3.93 7.11 5.09
C PHE A 179 -4.27 7.06 6.59
N LEU A 180 -3.28 7.24 7.48
CA LEU A 180 -3.43 7.24 8.95
C LEU A 180 -3.47 8.65 9.53
N LEU A 181 -3.86 9.66 8.74
CA LEU A 181 -4.02 11.03 9.24
C LEU A 181 -5.33 11.22 10.02
N HIS A 182 -6.28 10.30 9.87
CA HIS A 182 -7.54 10.24 10.61
C HIS A 182 -7.98 8.78 10.82
N PRO A 183 -8.58 8.42 11.97
CA PRO A 183 -8.76 9.25 13.16
C PRO A 183 -7.43 9.53 13.89
N PRO A 184 -7.39 10.50 14.83
CA PRO A 184 -6.24 10.70 15.71
C PRO A 184 -5.82 9.42 16.45
N MET A 185 -4.52 9.23 16.68
CA MET A 185 -3.98 7.99 17.27
C MET A 185 -4.59 7.60 18.63
N HIS A 186 -5.10 8.56 19.40
CA HIS A 186 -5.73 8.31 20.71
C HIS A 186 -7.16 7.71 20.61
N GLN A 187 -7.76 7.71 19.42
CA GLN A 187 -9.10 7.15 19.19
C GLN A 187 -9.08 5.68 18.79
N TYR A 188 -7.91 5.14 18.44
CA TYR A 188 -7.75 3.71 18.18
C TYR A 188 -7.87 2.90 19.46
N SER A 189 -8.47 1.72 19.35
CA SER A 189 -8.58 0.82 20.49
C SER A 189 -7.22 0.22 20.86
N VAL A 190 -7.09 -0.28 22.09
CA VAL A 190 -5.88 -1.00 22.51
C VAL A 190 -5.62 -2.21 21.61
N SER A 191 -6.66 -2.90 21.14
CA SER A 191 -6.54 -4.02 20.18
C SER A 191 -5.95 -3.57 18.85
N ASP A 192 -6.34 -2.40 18.33
CA ASP A 192 -5.82 -1.87 17.08
C ASP A 192 -4.35 -1.49 17.22
N ILE A 193 -3.98 -0.82 18.32
CA ILE A 193 -2.60 -0.38 18.55
C ILE A 193 -1.66 -1.56 18.83
N LYS A 194 -2.17 -2.65 19.43
CA LYS A 194 -1.37 -3.85 19.77
C LYS A 194 -0.74 -4.53 18.55
N ILE A 195 -1.27 -4.31 17.34
CA ILE A 195 -0.68 -4.89 16.13
C ILE A 195 0.63 -4.21 15.72
N LEU A 196 0.90 -3.00 16.22
CA LEU A 196 2.13 -2.29 15.91
C LEU A 196 3.35 -3.00 16.52
N PRO A 197 4.44 -3.17 15.77
CA PRO A 197 5.56 -4.00 16.20
C PRO A 197 6.41 -3.34 17.30
N SER A 198 6.32 -2.02 17.47
CA SER A 198 7.12 -1.29 18.46
C SER A 198 6.46 0.02 18.88
N ALA A 199 6.89 0.54 20.04
CA ALA A 199 6.54 1.89 20.50
C ALA A 199 7.03 2.97 19.52
N THR A 200 8.17 2.75 18.85
CA THR A 200 8.69 3.64 17.81
C THR A 200 7.73 3.76 16.64
N SER A 201 7.19 2.65 16.14
CA SER A 201 6.20 2.65 15.05
C SER A 201 4.95 3.46 15.42
N TYR A 202 4.47 3.31 16.66
CA TYR A 202 3.36 4.13 17.15
C TYR A 202 3.74 5.62 17.25
N HIS A 203 4.91 5.93 17.79
CA HIS A 203 5.37 7.30 17.99
C HIS A 203 5.57 8.06 16.68
N LEU A 204 6.05 7.39 15.62
CA LEU A 204 6.19 8.00 14.29
C LEU A 204 4.85 8.47 13.71
N LEU A 205 3.77 7.71 13.91
CA LEU A 205 2.43 8.13 13.49
C LEU A 205 1.95 9.35 14.28
N LEU A 206 2.22 9.40 15.59
CA LEU A 206 1.91 10.56 16.43
C LEU A 206 2.66 11.81 15.98
N ILE A 207 3.97 11.70 15.73
CA ILE A 207 4.79 12.81 15.25
C ILE A 207 4.25 13.30 13.91
N LEU A 208 3.93 12.39 12.98
CA LEU A 208 3.36 12.75 11.68
C LEU A 208 2.06 13.55 11.83
N GLN A 209 1.10 13.04 12.60
CA GLN A 209 -0.19 13.72 12.82
C GLN A 209 0.01 15.10 13.48
N THR A 210 0.87 15.17 14.49
CA THR A 210 1.14 16.41 15.24
C THR A 210 1.82 17.46 14.37
N HIS A 211 2.91 17.09 13.71
CA HIS A 211 3.66 17.99 12.82
C HIS A 211 2.77 18.51 11.68
N ARG A 212 1.95 17.64 11.09
CA ARG A 212 1.02 18.04 10.03
C ARG A 212 -0.03 19.01 10.56
N LEU A 213 -0.64 18.74 11.71
CA LEU A 213 -1.63 19.62 12.34
C LEU A 213 -1.04 21.01 12.62
N GLU A 214 0.14 21.08 13.23
CA GLU A 214 0.84 22.33 13.52
C GLU A 214 1.16 23.11 12.26
N SER A 215 1.68 22.43 11.23
CA SER A 215 2.00 23.05 9.93
C SER A 215 0.76 23.59 9.21
N LEU A 216 -0.37 22.88 9.28
CA LEU A 216 -1.64 23.33 8.70
C LEU A 216 -2.17 24.55 9.44
N LYS A 217 -2.15 24.54 10.78
CA LYS A 217 -2.53 25.70 11.61
C LYS A 217 -1.66 26.91 11.31
N GLN A 218 -0.34 26.73 11.28
CA GLN A 218 0.59 27.80 10.93
C GLN A 218 0.35 28.35 9.52
N THR A 219 0.06 27.48 8.54
CA THR A 219 -0.28 27.92 7.17
C THR A 219 -1.55 28.76 7.17
N LEU A 220 -2.59 28.31 7.88
CA LEU A 220 -3.87 29.00 7.98
C LEU A 220 -3.73 30.36 8.68
N GLU A 221 -3.01 30.41 9.81
CA GLU A 221 -2.78 31.64 10.59
C GLU A 221 -2.05 32.71 9.78
N ASN A 222 -1.04 32.33 9.01
CA ASN A 222 -0.20 33.26 8.26
C ASN A 222 -0.75 33.64 6.88
N GLU A 223 -1.83 32.99 6.42
CA GLU A 223 -2.44 33.34 5.13
C GLU A 223 -3.21 34.66 5.21
N LEU A 224 -2.93 35.54 4.24
CA LEU A 224 -3.53 36.86 4.11
C LEU A 224 -4.46 36.88 2.89
N LEU A 225 -5.64 37.47 3.06
CA LEU A 225 -6.59 37.66 1.95
C LEU A 225 -6.01 38.56 0.83
N PHE A 226 -5.36 39.66 1.21
CA PHE A 226 -4.75 40.62 0.28
C PHE A 226 -3.32 40.94 0.72
N PRO A 227 -2.31 40.16 0.26
CA PRO A 227 -0.91 40.45 0.53
C PRO A 227 -0.53 41.84 0.00
N HIS A 228 -0.02 42.71 0.89
CA HIS A 228 0.32 44.11 0.56
C HIS A 228 -0.84 44.91 -0.09
N ASP A 229 -2.09 44.58 0.25
CA ASP A 229 -3.30 45.14 -0.36
C ASP A 229 -3.44 44.91 -1.88
N TYR A 230 -2.63 44.01 -2.45
CA TYR A 230 -2.79 43.60 -3.85
C TYR A 230 -4.13 42.87 -4.04
N GLY A 231 -4.90 43.29 -5.04
CA GLY A 231 -6.24 42.76 -5.30
C GLY A 231 -7.35 43.35 -4.42
N ALA A 232 -7.09 44.46 -3.72
CA ALA A 232 -8.12 45.20 -3.00
C ALA A 232 -9.27 45.63 -3.92
N CYS A 233 -10.51 45.39 -3.47
CA CYS A 233 -11.70 45.84 -4.19
C CYS A 233 -11.78 47.37 -4.16
N SER A 234 -11.97 47.98 -5.33
CA SER A 234 -12.05 49.43 -5.48
C SER A 234 -13.29 50.03 -4.80
N GLU A 235 -14.39 49.29 -4.74
CA GLU A 235 -15.67 49.73 -4.17
C GLU A 235 -15.77 49.53 -2.65
N HIS A 236 -15.17 48.45 -2.14
CA HIS A 236 -15.34 48.01 -0.75
C HIS A 236 -14.09 48.17 0.11
N GLY A 237 -12.94 48.49 -0.50
CA GLY A 237 -11.64 48.48 0.16
C GLY A 237 -11.26 47.09 0.67
N THR A 238 -10.35 47.03 1.66
CA THR A 238 -9.86 45.76 2.21
C THR A 238 -10.39 45.41 3.59
N ALA A 239 -10.83 46.39 4.39
CA ALA A 239 -11.12 46.20 5.81
C ALA A 239 -12.26 45.22 6.07
N SER A 240 -13.39 45.37 5.36
CA SER A 240 -14.56 44.50 5.55
C SER A 240 -14.26 43.05 5.19
N ALA A 241 -13.63 42.82 4.03
CA ALA A 241 -13.31 41.48 3.57
C ALA A 241 -12.23 40.80 4.43
N LYS A 242 -11.22 41.56 4.90
CA LYS A 242 -10.22 41.07 5.87
C LYS A 242 -10.87 40.66 7.20
N SER A 243 -11.85 41.43 7.69
CA SER A 243 -12.57 41.07 8.92
C SER A 243 -13.34 39.75 8.77
N VAL A 244 -14.00 39.53 7.63
CA VAL A 244 -14.71 38.27 7.33
C VAL A 244 -13.71 37.11 7.22
N TRP A 245 -12.58 37.33 6.56
CA TRP A 245 -11.50 36.34 6.44
C TRP A 245 -10.95 35.88 7.79
N GLU A 246 -10.61 36.82 8.67
CA GLU A 246 -10.08 36.49 10.00
C GLU A 246 -11.14 35.81 10.89
N ALA A 247 -12.41 36.22 10.79
CA ALA A 247 -13.49 35.53 11.48
C ALA A 247 -13.62 34.07 11.02
N ARG A 248 -13.57 33.81 9.71
CA ARG A 248 -13.62 32.45 9.16
C ARG A 248 -12.39 31.64 9.55
N LYS A 249 -11.18 32.23 9.51
CA LYS A 249 -9.96 31.59 10.00
C LYS A 249 -10.10 31.13 11.44
N GLY A 250 -10.63 31.99 12.32
CA GLY A 250 -10.87 31.65 13.73
C GLY A 250 -11.79 30.44 13.90
N VAL A 251 -12.86 30.34 13.10
CA VAL A 251 -13.75 29.17 13.09
C VAL A 251 -13.03 27.92 12.60
N VAL A 252 -12.31 28.02 11.48
CA VAL A 252 -11.62 26.88 10.87
C VAL A 252 -10.51 26.36 11.78
N LEU A 253 -9.69 27.23 12.40
CA LEU A 253 -8.59 26.87 13.30
C LEU A 253 -9.02 25.96 14.45
N ASN A 254 -10.25 26.13 14.95
CA ASN A 254 -10.80 25.31 16.03
C ASN A 254 -11.20 23.89 15.58
N HIS A 255 -11.31 23.64 14.28
CA HIS A 255 -11.78 22.38 13.70
C HIS A 255 -10.73 21.68 12.83
N VAL A 256 -9.56 22.28 12.59
CA VAL A 256 -8.49 21.64 11.82
C VAL A 256 -7.97 20.41 12.55
N ASP A 257 -7.89 19.30 11.84
CA ASP A 257 -7.14 18.09 12.21
C ASP A 257 -6.02 17.77 11.20
N ALA A 258 -5.26 16.71 11.44
CA ALA A 258 -4.16 16.31 10.56
C ALA A 258 -4.62 15.86 9.15
N SER A 259 -5.86 15.40 8.99
CA SER A 259 -6.40 14.98 7.69
C SER A 259 -7.07 16.09 6.90
N SER A 260 -7.34 17.22 7.56
CA SER A 260 -8.17 18.30 7.05
C SER A 260 -7.59 18.98 5.81
N SER A 261 -8.50 19.38 4.92
CA SER A 261 -8.20 20.30 3.82
C SER A 261 -8.56 21.72 4.25
N ILE A 262 -7.59 22.46 4.78
CA ILE A 262 -7.82 23.85 5.24
C ILE A 262 -8.34 24.77 4.13
N ALA A 263 -7.98 24.50 2.88
CA ALA A 263 -8.47 25.24 1.72
C ALA A 263 -9.96 25.01 1.48
N ASP A 264 -10.44 23.76 1.59
CA ASP A 264 -11.85 23.46 1.38
C ASP A 264 -12.71 23.94 2.56
N MET A 265 -12.17 23.94 3.78
CA MET A 265 -12.82 24.54 4.94
C MET A 265 -12.93 26.07 4.83
N MET A 266 -11.93 26.71 4.22
CA MET A 266 -11.89 28.14 3.95
C MET A 266 -12.63 28.54 2.68
N ALA A 267 -13.11 27.60 1.85
CA ALA A 267 -13.92 27.94 0.70
C ALA A 267 -15.16 28.74 1.14
N TYR A 268 -15.47 29.83 0.44
CA TYR A 268 -16.62 30.65 0.80
C TYR A 268 -17.92 29.90 0.47
N ASP A 269 -18.87 29.97 1.38
CA ASP A 269 -20.25 29.50 1.20
C ASP A 269 -21.17 30.67 0.82
N GLY A 270 -22.47 30.40 0.67
CA GLY A 270 -23.47 31.43 0.33
C GLY A 270 -23.55 32.55 1.37
N GLU A 271 -23.36 32.22 2.65
CA GLU A 271 -23.36 33.20 3.74
C GLU A 271 -22.14 34.12 3.65
N THR A 272 -20.94 33.55 3.48
CA THR A 272 -19.69 34.30 3.30
C THR A 272 -19.80 35.21 2.07
N LYS A 273 -20.36 34.72 0.96
CA LYS A 273 -20.60 35.52 -0.24
C LYS A 273 -21.52 36.72 0.02
N GLN A 274 -22.56 36.52 0.82
CA GLN A 274 -23.46 37.60 1.24
C GLN A 274 -22.75 38.62 2.15
N GLN A 275 -21.89 38.17 3.08
CA GLN A 275 -21.06 39.05 3.91
C GLN A 275 -20.07 39.88 3.07
N LEU A 276 -19.61 39.34 1.94
CA LEU A 276 -18.84 40.04 0.92
C LEU A 276 -19.71 40.88 -0.05
N LYS A 277 -20.99 41.10 0.29
CA LYS A 277 -21.98 41.86 -0.49
C LYS A 277 -22.17 41.34 -1.92
N ASN A 278 -21.91 40.06 -2.16
CA ASN A 278 -21.90 39.45 -3.48
C ASN A 278 -20.96 40.15 -4.48
N CYS A 279 -19.94 40.87 -4.00
CA CYS A 279 -19.00 41.58 -4.85
C CYS A 279 -18.07 40.58 -5.57
N ALA A 280 -18.04 40.63 -6.90
CA ALA A 280 -17.23 39.71 -7.72
C ALA A 280 -15.73 39.83 -7.43
N GLU A 281 -15.21 41.05 -7.25
CA GLU A 281 -13.79 41.29 -6.94
C GLU A 281 -13.39 40.70 -5.58
N CYS A 282 -14.22 40.91 -4.55
CA CYS A 282 -13.98 40.34 -3.22
C CYS A 282 -14.02 38.81 -3.23
N CYS A 283 -14.97 38.21 -3.97
CA CYS A 283 -15.06 36.76 -4.10
C CYS A 283 -13.85 36.18 -4.84
N LEU A 284 -13.39 36.86 -5.90
CA LEU A 284 -12.19 36.46 -6.64
C LEU A 284 -10.94 36.54 -5.75
N GLY A 285 -10.78 37.61 -4.97
CA GLY A 285 -9.68 37.73 -4.00
C GLY A 285 -9.66 36.58 -2.99
N TRP A 286 -10.85 36.21 -2.48
CA TRP A 286 -11.01 35.07 -1.60
C TRP A 286 -10.60 33.75 -2.25
N GLU A 287 -11.10 33.48 -3.46
CA GLU A 287 -10.72 32.30 -4.25
C GLU A 287 -9.20 32.19 -4.42
N ARG A 288 -8.53 33.29 -4.74
CA ARG A 288 -7.06 33.30 -4.91
C ARG A 288 -6.32 33.04 -3.60
N ALA A 289 -6.79 33.60 -2.49
CA ALA A 289 -6.22 33.31 -1.17
C ALA A 289 -6.40 31.83 -0.79
N VAL A 290 -7.58 31.25 -1.06
CA VAL A 290 -7.85 29.82 -0.86
C VAL A 290 -6.99 28.94 -1.77
N GLU A 291 -6.78 29.34 -3.02
CA GLU A 291 -5.93 28.63 -3.98
C GLU A 291 -4.45 28.64 -3.53
N MET A 292 -3.97 29.78 -3.04
CA MET A 292 -2.64 29.91 -2.43
C MET A 292 -2.51 29.03 -1.18
N MET A 293 -3.54 29.01 -0.34
CA MET A 293 -3.59 28.15 0.85
C MET A 293 -3.54 26.67 0.45
N ARG A 294 -4.27 26.25 -0.59
CA ARG A 294 -4.22 24.89 -1.13
C ARG A 294 -2.81 24.52 -1.59
N TYR A 295 -2.15 25.43 -2.30
CA TYR A 295 -0.77 25.24 -2.73
C TYR A 295 0.19 25.07 -1.54
N LYS A 296 0.10 25.91 -0.51
CA LYS A 296 0.95 25.83 0.69
C LYS A 296 0.65 24.57 1.51
N ALA A 297 -0.62 24.27 1.76
CA ALA A 297 -1.07 23.08 2.48
C ALA A 297 -0.67 21.78 1.77
N GLY A 298 -0.63 21.80 0.43
CA GLY A 298 -0.16 20.69 -0.39
C GLY A 298 1.32 20.34 -0.19
N LYS A 299 2.13 21.26 0.34
CA LYS A 299 3.54 21.01 0.70
C LYS A 299 3.72 20.43 2.10
N VAL A 300 2.67 20.43 2.92
CA VAL A 300 2.75 19.86 4.26
C VAL A 300 2.86 18.34 4.14
N ILE A 301 3.80 17.76 4.89
CA ILE A 301 4.09 16.34 4.86
C ILE A 301 2.83 15.49 5.11
N ARG A 302 2.75 14.34 4.45
CA ARG A 302 1.65 13.37 4.59
C ARG A 302 2.13 12.00 5.02
N GLU A 303 3.42 11.72 4.93
CA GLU A 303 3.98 10.40 5.17
C GLU A 303 5.14 10.47 6.15
N ILE A 304 5.35 9.39 6.91
CA ILE A 304 6.48 9.31 7.85
C ILE A 304 7.84 9.40 7.15
N GLY A 305 7.97 8.96 5.90
CA GLY A 305 9.21 9.06 5.14
C GLY A 305 9.62 10.50 4.82
N GLN A 306 8.70 11.47 4.99
CA GLN A 306 8.93 12.89 4.79
C GLN A 306 9.28 13.63 6.09
N LEU A 307 9.28 12.93 7.24
CA LEU A 307 9.62 13.55 8.52
C LEU A 307 11.07 14.06 8.52
N PRO A 308 11.32 15.25 9.11
CA PRO A 308 12.68 15.75 9.26
C PRO A 308 13.55 14.76 10.05
N LYS A 309 14.77 14.50 9.57
CA LYS A 309 15.72 13.57 10.22
C LYS A 309 16.07 13.96 11.67
N SER A 310 15.89 15.23 12.02
CA SER A 310 16.09 15.76 13.37
C SER A 310 15.01 15.33 14.38
N GLY A 311 13.85 14.85 13.93
CA GLY A 311 12.76 14.35 14.78
C GLY A 311 12.71 12.83 14.90
N LEU A 312 13.70 12.12 14.34
CA LEU A 312 13.82 10.65 14.39
C LEU A 312 14.85 10.16 15.43
N GLN A 313 15.44 11.08 16.20
CA GLN A 313 16.42 10.81 17.27
C GLN A 313 15.76 10.79 18.64
#